data_AF-B6HVS5-F1
#
_entry.id   AF-B6HVS5-F1
#
_cell.length_a   1.000
_cell.length_b   1.000
_cell.length_c   1.000
_cell.angle_alpha   90.00
_cell.angle_beta   90.00
_cell.angle_gamma   90.00
#
_symmetry.space_group_name_H-M   'P 1'
#
loop_
_entity.id
_entity.type
_entity.pdbx_description
1 polymer ?
#
loop_
_entity_poly.entity_id
_entity_poly.type
_entity_poly.pdbx_seq_one_letter_code
_entity_poly.pdbx_strand_id
1 'polypeptide(L)'
;MKLSLVLLGLNAVQNAGIVSAAPLDSWSSRFGASSHAVDMFNTAIEWNDKYWDDEAGYLITSTSSRGRYDSRHTAWYAPQLLARNGPGDVEKAIRIFENVISGQYLDPSKQWYGNYQQAPSEPEPGTLKYPDDGPYSSWDPNIRDFVGCAWIVALNDYGHLLPAATVSKVERSLHIAAKGDLYRVGGVDGDNSYPCYSNPWLMRTILHNWVGARVGDANLTRSGETFAQEIYDLWSMHHTLSEFNSPTYAGVAMWALALWNQYGTSGSLLKTYGPEMLEYSWNELAELYNANLKNVAGPWDRSYGYDMKQYASLTGAVIWGVIGREHAPVPQQELGMFHQDDFAFYPLFALSMPEMVNSLPPKAKANLLEFPGEHMYTSQAYSPPFDVYPRNITAWMSKDVTIGAETVAETVVGGPAINPSQFNPAVIQWAIDDHKIGCISHWVTESSIHAVAAPRSLNISYPNATSAHGPVSFNFLFSGLTVNNGFNVTGLEGLPGLNLKISTNAQPNYTITYNTDHSVNEFVFYNITYTMPESFTGVPFVSLQVV
;
A
#
# COMPACT_ATOMS: atom_id res chain seq x y z
N MET A 1 -32.98 -19.06 -62.90
CA MET A 1 -32.59 -17.81 -63.62
C MET A 1 -32.40 -16.74 -62.56
N LYS A 2 -31.14 -16.47 -62.15
CA LYS A 2 -30.23 -15.43 -62.69
C LYS A 2 -30.72 -14.01 -62.33
N LEU A 3 -30.13 -13.37 -61.31
CA LEU A 3 -28.89 -12.55 -61.30
C LEU A 3 -29.14 -11.09 -61.70
N SER A 4 -28.77 -10.17 -60.79
CA SER A 4 -28.09 -8.86 -61.01
C SER A 4 -28.12 -8.09 -59.68
N LEU A 5 -27.08 -8.11 -58.85
CA LEU A 5 -25.87 -7.27 -58.87
C LEU A 5 -26.13 -5.77 -59.06
N VAL A 6 -26.05 -5.03 -57.95
CA VAL A 6 -25.61 -3.63 -57.93
C VAL A 6 -24.43 -3.55 -56.97
N LEU A 7 -23.25 -3.34 -57.56
CA LEU A 7 -21.97 -3.07 -56.91
C LEU A 7 -21.96 -1.61 -56.43
N LEU A 8 -21.63 -1.36 -55.17
CA LEU A 8 -21.04 -0.11 -54.68
C LEU A 8 -20.30 -0.42 -53.38
N GLY A 9 -19.02 -0.04 -53.29
CA GLY A 9 -18.34 0.07 -52.00
C GLY A 9 -16.92 -0.48 -51.93
N LEU A 10 -15.98 0.23 -52.54
CA LEU A 10 -14.64 0.58 -52.01
C LEU A 10 -13.85 -0.50 -51.25
N ASN A 11 -12.83 -1.04 -51.93
CA ASN A 11 -11.65 -1.63 -51.31
C ASN A 11 -10.90 -0.57 -50.48
N ALA A 12 -10.96 -0.69 -49.15
CA ALA A 12 -9.94 -0.13 -48.26
C ALA A 12 -9.24 -1.31 -47.58
N VAL A 13 -8.09 -1.69 -48.14
CA VAL A 13 -7.14 -2.59 -47.48
C VAL A 13 -6.61 -1.83 -46.26
N GLN A 14 -7.13 -2.13 -45.08
CA GLN A 14 -6.48 -1.74 -43.84
C GLN A 14 -5.23 -2.59 -43.69
N ASN A 15 -4.10 -2.01 -44.09
CA ASN A 15 -2.80 -2.44 -43.61
C ASN A 15 -2.82 -2.32 -42.09
N ALA A 16 -2.97 -3.45 -41.41
CA ALA A 16 -2.52 -3.62 -40.04
C ALA A 16 -1.00 -3.48 -40.06
N GLY A 17 -0.54 -2.24 -39.96
CA GLY A 17 0.85 -1.94 -39.67
C GLY A 17 1.15 -2.49 -38.29
N ILE A 18 1.85 -3.62 -38.25
CA ILE A 18 2.63 -4.01 -37.08
C ILE A 18 3.59 -2.85 -36.85
N VAL A 19 3.27 -2.01 -35.86
CA VAL A 19 4.21 -1.02 -35.34
C VAL A 19 5.33 -1.85 -34.73
N SER A 20 6.45 -1.88 -35.43
CA SER A 20 7.70 -2.43 -34.95
C SER A 20 8.06 -1.73 -33.64
N ALA A 21 7.80 -2.40 -32.51
CA ALA A 21 8.36 -2.06 -31.21
C ALA A 21 9.89 -2.16 -31.32
N ALA A 22 10.57 -1.02 -31.48
CA ALA A 22 11.98 -0.94 -31.11
C ALA A 22 12.07 -1.11 -29.58
N PRO A 23 13.10 -1.79 -29.07
CA PRO A 23 12.88 -2.84 -28.10
C PRO A 23 12.64 -2.32 -26.68
N LEU A 24 11.56 -2.83 -26.08
CA LEU A 24 11.26 -2.87 -24.65
C LEU A 24 12.44 -3.43 -23.81
N ASP A 25 13.47 -3.98 -24.46
CA ASP A 25 14.68 -4.55 -23.86
C ASP A 25 15.69 -3.51 -23.33
N SER A 26 15.49 -2.20 -23.56
CA SER A 26 16.55 -1.23 -23.25
C SER A 26 16.79 -1.03 -21.74
N TRP A 27 15.74 -0.86 -20.93
CA TRP A 27 15.88 -0.70 -19.48
C TRP A 27 16.14 -2.06 -18.81
N SER A 28 15.39 -3.09 -19.22
CA SER A 28 15.47 -4.41 -18.60
C SER A 28 16.85 -5.05 -18.80
N SER A 29 17.44 -4.93 -19.99
CA SER A 29 18.82 -5.39 -20.24
C SER A 29 19.85 -4.52 -19.52
N ARG A 30 19.65 -3.19 -19.48
CA ARG A 30 20.57 -2.26 -18.81
C ARG A 30 20.69 -2.53 -17.32
N PHE A 31 19.58 -2.86 -16.67
CA PHE A 31 19.53 -3.07 -15.22
C PHE A 31 19.48 -4.55 -14.81
N GLY A 32 19.49 -5.48 -15.77
CA GLY A 32 19.45 -6.91 -15.47
C GLY A 32 18.12 -7.37 -14.85
N ALA A 33 17.01 -6.77 -15.29
CA ALA A 33 15.68 -7.09 -14.76
C ALA A 33 15.28 -8.54 -15.09
N SER A 34 14.62 -9.20 -14.12
CA SER A 34 14.06 -10.53 -14.31
C SER A 34 12.89 -10.49 -15.29
N SER A 35 12.57 -11.64 -15.91
CA SER A 35 11.36 -11.76 -16.74
C SER A 35 10.08 -11.42 -15.97
N HIS A 36 10.04 -11.67 -14.65
CA HIS A 36 8.91 -11.31 -13.79
C HIS A 36 8.76 -9.80 -13.62
N ALA A 37 9.86 -9.08 -13.43
CA ALA A 37 9.84 -7.62 -13.37
C ALA A 37 9.42 -7.02 -14.72
N VAL A 38 9.91 -7.57 -15.84
CA VAL A 38 9.51 -7.14 -17.19
C VAL A 38 8.03 -7.37 -17.44
N ASP A 39 7.52 -8.55 -17.07
CA ASP A 39 6.10 -8.90 -17.16
C ASP A 39 5.21 -7.94 -16.34
N MET A 40 5.62 -7.64 -15.10
CA MET A 40 4.94 -6.67 -14.24
C MET A 40 4.91 -5.27 -14.84
N PHE A 41 6.06 -4.80 -15.33
CA PHE A 41 6.16 -3.49 -15.97
C PHE A 41 5.22 -3.39 -17.19
N ASN A 42 5.30 -4.36 -18.10
CA ASN A 42 4.52 -4.34 -19.34
C ASN A 42 3.02 -4.41 -19.05
N THR A 43 2.60 -5.32 -18.17
CA THR A 43 1.19 -5.46 -17.80
C THR A 43 0.63 -4.15 -17.24
N ALA A 44 1.34 -3.54 -16.30
CA ALA A 44 0.82 -2.38 -15.60
C ALA A 44 0.96 -1.07 -16.38
N ILE A 45 1.99 -0.90 -17.23
CA ILE A 45 2.07 0.28 -18.11
C ILE A 45 1.00 0.22 -19.21
N GLU A 46 0.67 -0.96 -19.75
CA GLU A 46 -0.45 -1.14 -20.68
C GLU A 46 -1.80 -0.83 -20.03
N TRP A 47 -1.93 -1.10 -18.72
CA TRP A 47 -3.10 -0.66 -17.96
C TRP A 47 -3.13 0.87 -17.83
N ASN A 48 -2.01 1.52 -17.49
CA ASN A 48 -1.92 2.98 -17.41
C ASN A 48 -2.23 3.67 -18.75
N ASP A 49 -1.79 3.10 -19.87
CA ASP A 49 -2.09 3.62 -21.21
C ASP A 49 -3.60 3.75 -21.48
N LYS A 50 -4.42 2.85 -20.91
CA LYS A 50 -5.90 2.87 -21.07
C LYS A 50 -6.54 4.08 -20.39
N TYR A 51 -5.87 4.69 -19.42
CA TYR A 51 -6.35 5.86 -18.66
C TYR A 51 -5.73 7.17 -19.15
N TRP A 52 -4.76 7.14 -20.06
CA TRP A 52 -4.16 8.36 -20.61
C TRP A 52 -5.15 9.16 -21.47
N ASP A 53 -5.39 10.41 -21.08
CA ASP A 53 -6.12 11.39 -21.88
C ASP A 53 -5.13 12.33 -22.56
N ASP A 54 -4.97 12.17 -23.88
CA ASP A 54 -4.02 12.95 -24.67
C ASP A 54 -4.43 14.43 -24.79
N GLU A 55 -5.71 14.77 -24.68
CA GLU A 55 -6.14 16.18 -24.70
C GLU A 55 -5.79 16.88 -23.40
N ALA A 56 -6.00 16.21 -22.26
CA ALA A 56 -5.69 16.78 -20.95
C ALA A 56 -4.19 16.70 -20.60
N GLY A 57 -3.50 15.63 -21.01
CA GLY A 57 -2.15 15.31 -20.58
C GLY A 57 -2.10 14.79 -19.15
N TYR A 58 -3.10 14.02 -18.75
CA TYR A 58 -3.25 13.39 -17.43
C TYR A 58 -3.82 11.98 -17.57
N LEU A 59 -3.58 11.13 -16.57
CA LEU A 59 -4.35 9.92 -16.36
C LEU A 59 -5.73 10.27 -15.78
N ILE A 60 -6.77 9.66 -16.34
CA ILE A 60 -8.11 9.63 -15.77
C ILE A 60 -8.07 8.70 -14.55
N THR A 61 -8.70 9.11 -13.44
CA THR A 61 -8.79 8.26 -12.23
C THR A 61 -9.56 6.98 -12.54
N SER A 62 -9.12 5.84 -11.98
CA SER A 62 -9.84 4.59 -12.15
C SER A 62 -10.93 4.38 -11.08
N THR A 63 -10.91 5.16 -9.99
CA THR A 63 -11.92 5.11 -8.93
C THR A 63 -12.49 6.51 -8.60
N SER A 64 -13.25 6.63 -7.51
CA SER A 64 -13.75 7.92 -7.05
C SER A 64 -12.60 8.76 -6.47
N SER A 65 -12.31 9.92 -7.06
CA SER A 65 -11.27 10.83 -6.58
C SER A 65 -11.76 12.29 -6.50
N ARG A 66 -10.85 13.20 -6.13
CA ARG A 66 -11.11 14.67 -6.01
C ARG A 66 -11.49 15.33 -7.34
N GLY A 67 -11.28 14.64 -8.47
CA GLY A 67 -11.62 15.13 -9.80
C GLY A 67 -11.66 14.00 -10.83
N ARG A 68 -11.75 14.34 -12.11
CA ARG A 68 -11.69 13.34 -13.20
C ARG A 68 -10.28 12.79 -13.42
N TYR A 69 -9.27 13.58 -13.10
CA TYR A 69 -7.86 13.28 -13.36
C TYR A 69 -7.09 13.23 -12.05
N ASP A 70 -6.00 12.48 -12.03
CA ASP A 70 -5.19 12.29 -10.83
C ASP A 70 -3.73 12.69 -11.08
N SER A 71 -3.25 13.68 -10.32
CA SER A 71 -1.90 14.21 -10.48
C SER A 71 -0.82 13.23 -10.02
N ARG A 72 -1.08 12.44 -8.98
CA ARG A 72 -0.13 11.51 -8.38
C ARG A 72 0.17 10.36 -9.34
N HIS A 73 -0.88 9.68 -9.79
CA HIS A 73 -0.76 8.58 -10.74
C HIS A 73 -0.18 9.06 -12.08
N THR A 74 -0.57 10.27 -12.52
CA THR A 74 0.02 10.90 -13.71
C THR A 74 1.52 11.12 -13.53
N ALA A 75 1.97 11.61 -12.38
CA ALA A 75 3.39 11.81 -12.10
C ALA A 75 4.18 10.49 -12.08
N TRP A 76 3.59 9.40 -11.58
CA TRP A 76 4.20 8.06 -11.60
C TRP A 76 4.38 7.53 -13.02
N TYR A 77 3.51 7.89 -13.95
CA TYR A 77 3.56 7.41 -15.33
C TYR A 77 4.76 7.99 -16.13
N ALA A 78 5.26 9.17 -15.77
CA ALA A 78 6.41 9.78 -16.45
C ALA A 78 7.70 8.91 -16.49
N PRO A 79 8.24 8.41 -15.36
CA PRO A 79 9.40 7.50 -15.40
C PRO A 79 9.11 6.19 -16.15
N GLN A 80 7.86 5.74 -16.21
CA GLN A 80 7.47 4.52 -16.91
C GLN A 80 7.54 4.74 -18.43
N LEU A 81 7.00 5.85 -18.91
CA LEU A 81 7.14 6.30 -20.29
C LEU A 81 8.62 6.42 -20.69
N LEU A 82 9.44 7.03 -19.84
CA LEU A 82 10.88 7.17 -20.09
C LEU A 82 11.61 5.83 -20.10
N ALA A 83 11.22 4.88 -19.27
CA ALA A 83 11.78 3.54 -19.26
C ALA A 83 11.37 2.73 -20.50
N ARG A 84 10.10 2.83 -20.93
CA ARG A 84 9.59 2.20 -22.15
C ARG A 84 10.25 2.81 -23.39
N ASN A 85 10.40 4.14 -23.42
CA ASN A 85 11.02 4.93 -24.47
C ASN A 85 10.48 4.61 -25.88
N GLY A 86 9.16 4.38 -25.98
CA GLY A 86 8.47 4.18 -27.23
C GLY A 86 8.20 5.51 -27.96
N PRO A 87 7.66 5.46 -29.20
CA PRO A 87 7.32 6.66 -29.95
C PRO A 87 6.35 7.57 -29.19
N GLY A 88 6.76 8.82 -28.92
CA GLY A 88 5.95 9.82 -28.22
C GLY A 88 6.02 9.76 -26.68
N ASP A 89 6.70 8.77 -26.10
CA ASP A 89 6.74 8.59 -24.65
C ASP A 89 7.53 9.71 -23.95
N VAL A 90 8.66 10.13 -24.54
CA VAL A 90 9.47 11.23 -23.99
C VAL A 90 8.69 12.55 -24.00
N GLU A 91 7.98 12.84 -25.09
CA GLU A 91 7.14 14.04 -25.20
C GLU A 91 6.00 14.02 -24.17
N LYS A 92 5.34 12.88 -23.97
CA LYS A 92 4.32 12.70 -22.92
C LYS A 92 4.91 12.89 -21.53
N ALA A 93 6.07 12.33 -21.24
CA ALA A 93 6.75 12.48 -19.95
C ALA A 93 7.08 13.96 -19.67
N ILE A 94 7.60 14.69 -20.67
CA ILE A 94 7.84 16.14 -20.57
C ILE A 94 6.54 16.88 -20.24
N ARG A 95 5.46 16.57 -20.95
CA ARG A 95 4.16 17.19 -20.71
C ARG A 95 3.62 16.90 -19.31
N ILE A 96 3.79 15.69 -18.80
CA ILE A 96 3.43 15.33 -17.43
C ILE A 96 4.18 16.19 -16.42
N PHE A 97 5.50 16.33 -16.56
CA PHE A 97 6.28 17.21 -15.69
C PHE A 97 5.75 18.64 -15.76
N GLU A 98 5.47 19.18 -16.95
CA GLU A 98 4.95 20.53 -17.08
C GLU A 98 3.60 20.73 -16.38
N ASN A 99 2.69 19.77 -16.60
CA ASN A 99 1.34 19.76 -16.06
C ASN A 99 1.34 19.66 -14.53
N VAL A 100 1.99 18.64 -13.96
CA VAL A 100 2.00 18.42 -12.51
C VAL A 100 2.73 19.54 -11.78
N ILE A 101 3.85 20.05 -12.32
CA ILE A 101 4.57 21.20 -11.74
C ILE A 101 3.70 22.47 -11.75
N SER A 102 2.83 22.65 -12.75
CA SER A 102 1.92 23.80 -12.80
C SER A 102 0.90 23.81 -11.66
N GLY A 103 0.55 22.63 -11.13
CA GLY A 103 -0.32 22.44 -9.97
C GLY A 103 0.43 22.39 -8.63
N GLN A 104 1.72 22.74 -8.59
CA GLN A 104 2.47 22.80 -7.33
C GLN A 104 2.11 24.08 -6.55
N TYR A 105 1.88 23.96 -5.25
CA TYR A 105 1.59 25.10 -4.39
C TYR A 105 2.86 25.85 -3.98
N LEU A 106 2.85 27.18 -4.14
CA LEU A 106 4.07 28.00 -4.05
C LEU A 106 4.05 29.06 -2.95
N ASP A 107 2.98 29.18 -2.16
CA ASP A 107 2.93 30.13 -1.03
C ASP A 107 3.63 29.52 0.21
N PRO A 108 4.81 30.03 0.60
CA PRO A 108 5.57 29.50 1.74
C PRO A 108 4.93 29.78 3.10
N SER A 109 3.85 30.58 3.16
CA SER A 109 3.10 30.80 4.40
C SER A 109 2.11 29.68 4.73
N LYS A 110 1.95 28.70 3.83
CA LYS A 110 0.95 27.64 3.91
C LYS A 110 1.57 26.29 4.24
N GLN A 111 0.84 25.46 4.98
CA GLN A 111 1.25 24.09 5.34
C GLN A 111 1.44 23.18 4.11
N TRP A 112 0.66 23.42 3.05
CA TRP A 112 0.76 22.69 1.79
C TRP A 112 1.81 23.26 0.81
N TYR A 113 2.70 24.16 1.25
CA TYR A 113 3.81 24.66 0.42
C TYR A 113 4.63 23.51 -0.17
N GLY A 114 4.97 23.62 -1.46
CA GLY A 114 5.72 22.63 -2.22
C GLY A 114 4.97 21.34 -2.54
N ASN A 115 3.74 21.19 -2.05
CA ASN A 115 2.88 20.06 -2.35
C ASN A 115 2.23 20.20 -3.73
N TYR A 116 1.59 19.15 -4.21
CA TYR A 116 0.89 19.14 -5.51
C TYR A 116 -0.62 19.04 -5.31
N GLN A 117 -1.39 19.63 -6.22
CA GLN A 117 -2.83 19.36 -6.33
C GLN A 117 -3.08 17.86 -6.50
N GLN A 118 -4.11 17.32 -5.82
CA GLN A 118 -4.53 15.92 -5.96
C GLN A 118 -5.14 15.67 -7.34
N ALA A 119 -5.92 16.63 -7.82
CA ALA A 119 -6.48 16.66 -9.17
C ALA A 119 -6.20 18.04 -9.78
N PRO A 120 -5.95 18.15 -11.10
CA PRO A 120 -5.67 19.45 -11.75
C PRO A 120 -6.84 20.44 -11.68
N SER A 121 -8.05 19.96 -11.40
CA SER A 121 -9.24 20.79 -11.18
C SER A 121 -9.39 21.28 -9.74
N GLU A 122 -8.58 20.79 -8.80
CA GLU A 122 -8.65 21.15 -7.38
C GLU A 122 -8.30 22.63 -7.18
N PRO A 123 -9.14 23.42 -6.51
CA PRO A 123 -8.78 24.79 -6.15
C PRO A 123 -7.74 24.81 -5.02
N GLU A 124 -7.04 25.94 -4.85
CA GLU A 124 -6.11 26.08 -3.73
C GLU A 124 -6.84 26.02 -2.36
N PRO A 125 -6.33 25.25 -1.37
CA PRO A 125 -6.89 25.19 -0.03
C PRO A 125 -6.90 26.55 0.69
N GLY A 126 -7.77 26.69 1.69
CA GLY A 126 -7.83 27.87 2.55
C GLY A 126 -8.65 29.05 2.00
N THR A 127 -9.47 28.82 0.96
CA THR A 127 -10.45 29.81 0.48
C THR A 127 -11.81 29.58 1.13
N LEU A 128 -12.72 30.57 1.08
CA LEU A 128 -14.10 30.39 1.57
C LEU A 128 -14.86 29.26 0.85
N LYS A 129 -14.50 28.95 -0.40
CA LYS A 129 -15.16 27.91 -1.23
C LYS A 129 -14.47 26.56 -1.13
N TYR A 130 -13.21 26.56 -0.71
CA TYR A 130 -12.41 25.36 -0.46
C TYR A 130 -11.58 25.61 0.80
N PRO A 131 -12.21 25.45 1.98
CA PRO A 131 -11.54 25.67 3.26
C PRO A 131 -10.34 24.74 3.43
N ASP A 132 -9.41 25.13 4.29
CA ASP A 132 -8.36 24.23 4.78
C ASP A 132 -8.94 23.41 5.94
N ASP A 133 -9.44 22.22 5.62
CA ASP A 133 -9.95 21.25 6.60
C ASP A 133 -8.82 20.34 7.12
N GLY A 134 -7.56 20.68 6.85
CA GLY A 134 -6.37 19.95 7.30
C GLY A 134 -5.80 18.93 6.30
N PRO A 135 -4.74 18.20 6.70
CA PRO A 135 -4.15 17.14 5.89
C PRO A 135 -5.10 15.95 5.73
N TYR A 136 -4.97 15.22 4.62
CA TYR A 136 -5.82 14.08 4.21
C TYR A 136 -7.28 14.44 3.89
N SER A 137 -7.63 15.72 3.98
CA SER A 137 -8.89 16.28 3.53
C SER A 137 -8.62 17.24 2.37
N SER A 138 -8.54 18.54 2.59
CA SER A 138 -8.37 19.56 1.54
C SER A 138 -7.06 19.44 0.77
N TRP A 139 -6.07 18.74 1.32
CA TRP A 139 -4.80 18.43 0.68
C TRP A 139 -4.20 17.13 1.25
N ASP A 140 -3.46 16.37 0.45
CA ASP A 140 -2.75 15.16 0.89
C ASP A 140 -1.26 15.49 1.07
N PRO A 141 -0.68 15.48 2.28
CA PRO A 141 0.75 15.76 2.45
C PRO A 141 1.67 14.73 1.77
N ASN A 142 1.23 13.48 1.59
CA ASN A 142 2.07 12.38 1.13
C ASN A 142 2.30 12.40 -0.39
N ILE A 143 1.45 13.10 -1.16
CA ILE A 143 1.58 13.18 -2.63
C ILE A 143 2.96 13.70 -3.05
N ARG A 144 3.55 14.63 -2.30
CA ARG A 144 4.91 15.13 -2.58
C ARG A 144 5.97 14.05 -2.55
N ASP A 145 5.86 13.08 -1.63
CA ASP A 145 6.85 12.02 -1.42
C ASP A 145 6.74 10.99 -2.54
N PHE A 146 5.50 10.60 -2.88
CA PHE A 146 5.21 9.70 -3.99
C PHE A 146 5.63 10.28 -5.35
N VAL A 147 5.30 11.54 -5.63
CA VAL A 147 5.72 12.25 -6.85
C VAL A 147 7.25 12.40 -6.85
N GLY A 148 7.81 12.81 -5.71
CA GLY A 148 9.24 13.05 -5.55
C GLY A 148 10.09 11.82 -5.83
N CYS A 149 9.74 10.69 -5.22
CA CYS A 149 10.45 9.43 -5.42
C CYS A 149 10.33 8.91 -6.85
N ALA A 150 9.17 9.03 -7.49
CA ALA A 150 9.00 8.66 -8.90
C ALA A 150 9.89 9.52 -9.83
N TRP A 151 10.04 10.80 -9.53
CA TRP A 151 10.85 11.70 -10.35
C TRP A 151 12.35 11.60 -10.07
N ILE A 152 12.75 11.11 -8.88
CA ILE A 152 14.13 10.66 -8.63
C ILE A 152 14.50 9.54 -9.61
N VAL A 153 13.64 8.52 -9.77
CA VAL A 153 13.84 7.45 -10.76
C VAL A 153 13.95 8.04 -12.17
N ALA A 154 13.04 8.94 -12.55
CA ALA A 154 13.05 9.57 -13.87
C ALA A 154 14.36 10.32 -14.17
N LEU A 155 14.80 11.19 -13.26
CA LEU A 155 15.98 12.01 -13.48
C LEU A 155 17.28 11.20 -13.40
N ASN A 156 17.37 10.26 -12.46
CA ASN A 156 18.60 9.50 -12.24
C ASN A 156 18.87 8.53 -13.40
N ASP A 157 17.85 7.79 -13.84
CA ASP A 157 18.06 6.70 -14.79
C ASP A 157 17.82 7.15 -16.23
N TYR A 158 16.95 8.14 -16.44
CA TYR A 158 16.45 8.55 -17.75
C TYR A 158 16.61 10.04 -18.06
N GLY A 159 17.25 10.83 -17.18
CA GLY A 159 17.46 12.26 -17.40
C GLY A 159 18.22 12.60 -18.69
N HIS A 160 19.00 11.67 -19.22
CA HIS A 160 19.70 11.80 -20.51
C HIS A 160 18.78 11.85 -21.73
N LEU A 161 17.53 11.43 -21.60
CA LEU A 161 16.50 11.52 -22.65
C LEU A 161 15.83 12.90 -22.67
N LEU A 162 15.95 13.67 -21.58
CA LEU A 162 15.20 14.90 -21.37
C LEU A 162 16.02 16.13 -21.80
N PRO A 163 15.37 17.19 -22.32
CA PRO A 163 16.00 18.49 -22.49
C PRO A 163 16.52 19.02 -21.14
N ALA A 164 17.69 19.66 -21.16
CA ALA A 164 18.30 20.23 -19.94
C ALA A 164 17.37 21.20 -19.20
N ALA A 165 16.57 21.98 -19.95
CA ALA A 165 15.58 22.89 -19.37
C ALA A 165 14.46 22.16 -18.59
N THR A 166 14.02 20.99 -19.09
CA THR A 166 13.05 20.14 -18.38
C THR A 166 13.66 19.59 -17.10
N VAL A 167 14.90 19.07 -17.16
CA VAL A 167 15.62 18.56 -15.97
C VAL A 167 15.71 19.64 -14.89
N SER A 168 16.16 20.85 -15.23
CA SER A 168 16.25 21.95 -14.26
C SER A 168 14.90 22.37 -13.68
N LYS A 169 13.82 22.28 -14.47
CA LYS A 169 12.45 22.59 -14.00
C LYS A 169 11.98 21.54 -12.99
N VAL A 170 12.21 20.25 -13.27
CA VAL A 170 11.86 19.15 -12.35
C VAL A 170 12.69 19.25 -11.06
N GLU A 171 14.01 19.48 -11.16
CA GLU A 171 14.89 19.68 -9.99
C GLU A 171 14.41 20.83 -9.10
N ARG A 172 13.99 21.95 -9.69
CA ARG A 172 13.42 23.07 -8.94
C ARG A 172 12.11 22.69 -8.24
N SER A 173 11.22 21.95 -8.90
CA SER A 173 9.97 21.49 -8.29
C SER A 173 10.24 20.57 -7.10
N LEU A 174 11.17 19.62 -7.26
CA LEU A 174 11.59 18.71 -6.19
C LEU A 174 12.23 19.44 -5.01
N HIS A 175 13.01 20.50 -5.29
CA HIS A 175 13.59 21.35 -4.24
C HIS A 175 12.51 22.05 -3.40
N ILE A 176 11.48 22.58 -4.05
CA ILE A 176 10.34 23.21 -3.36
C ILE A 176 9.56 22.16 -2.56
N ALA A 177 9.32 20.97 -3.13
CA ALA A 177 8.64 19.88 -2.45
C ALA A 177 9.37 19.42 -1.18
N ALA A 178 10.70 19.20 -1.25
CA ALA A 178 11.52 18.84 -0.10
C ALA A 178 11.55 19.93 0.97
N LYS A 179 11.61 21.21 0.57
CA LYS A 179 11.52 22.34 1.51
C LYS A 179 10.17 22.40 2.21
N GLY A 180 9.08 22.21 1.47
CA GLY A 180 7.75 22.17 2.04
C GLY A 180 7.53 20.98 2.96
N ASP A 181 8.16 19.84 2.68
CA ASP A 181 8.07 18.66 3.55
C ASP A 181 8.66 18.91 4.94
N LEU A 182 9.62 19.84 5.08
CA LEU A 182 10.12 20.26 6.41
C LEU A 182 9.05 20.91 7.29
N TYR A 183 7.88 21.28 6.75
CA TYR A 183 6.77 21.80 7.56
C TYR A 183 6.03 20.68 8.27
N ARG A 184 6.21 19.42 7.84
CA ARG A 184 5.63 18.25 8.46
C ARG A 184 6.39 17.86 9.73
N VAL A 185 5.87 18.32 10.86
CA VAL A 185 6.40 18.03 12.20
C VAL A 185 5.29 17.38 13.02
N GLY A 186 5.46 16.10 13.35
CA GLY A 186 4.49 15.35 14.14
C GLY A 186 4.08 16.08 15.42
N GLY A 187 2.77 16.24 15.63
CA GLY A 187 2.18 16.88 16.81
C GLY A 187 2.14 18.41 16.76
N VAL A 188 2.64 19.01 15.68
CA VAL A 188 2.57 20.46 15.42
C VAL A 188 1.56 20.69 14.29
N ASP A 189 0.71 21.71 14.45
CA ASP A 189 -0.31 22.10 13.46
C ASP A 189 -1.24 20.95 12.97
N GLY A 190 -1.40 19.91 13.80
CA GLY A 190 -2.22 18.74 13.47
C GLY A 190 -1.55 17.72 12.53
N ASP A 191 -0.27 17.89 12.20
CA ASP A 191 0.47 16.93 11.37
C ASP A 191 0.89 15.68 12.18
N ASN A 192 1.02 14.56 11.49
CA ASN A 192 1.28 13.22 12.05
C ASN A 192 2.59 12.60 11.53
N SER A 193 3.47 13.39 10.91
CA SER A 193 4.75 12.91 10.37
C SER A 193 5.73 12.63 11.52
N TYR A 194 5.70 11.37 11.97
CA TYR A 194 6.64 10.76 12.90
C TYR A 194 7.38 9.61 12.21
N PRO A 195 8.55 9.17 12.71
CA PRO A 195 9.25 8.01 12.16
C PRO A 195 8.38 6.74 12.09
N CYS A 196 7.44 6.58 13.03
CA CYS A 196 6.51 5.45 13.05
C CYS A 196 5.54 5.41 11.86
N TYR A 197 5.41 6.49 11.09
CA TYR A 197 4.62 6.49 9.87
C TYR A 197 5.24 5.60 8.78
N SER A 198 6.48 5.13 8.97
CA SER A 198 7.12 4.11 8.14
C SER A 198 7.26 4.52 6.68
N ASN A 199 6.32 4.17 5.80
CA ASN A 199 6.48 4.35 4.35
C ASN A 199 6.65 5.83 3.90
N PRO A 200 5.86 6.83 4.36
CA PRO A 200 6.10 8.21 3.98
C PRO A 200 7.39 8.74 4.59
N TRP A 201 7.77 8.24 5.76
CA TRP A 201 9.03 8.60 6.40
C TRP A 201 10.26 8.07 5.64
N LEU A 202 10.18 6.84 5.11
CA LEU A 202 11.23 6.30 4.24
C LEU A 202 11.33 7.09 2.93
N MET A 203 10.19 7.43 2.32
CA MET A 203 10.16 8.21 1.08
C MET A 203 10.68 9.65 1.26
N ARG A 204 10.26 10.37 2.31
CA ARG A 204 10.79 11.72 2.60
C ARG A 204 12.30 11.68 2.80
N THR A 205 12.83 10.62 3.42
CA THR A 205 14.26 10.50 3.70
C THR A 205 15.08 10.50 2.41
N ILE A 206 14.71 9.68 1.42
CA ILE A 206 15.39 9.67 0.12
C ILE A 206 15.13 10.93 -0.69
N LEU A 207 13.92 11.50 -0.60
CA LEU A 207 13.61 12.78 -1.24
C LEU A 207 14.58 13.86 -0.78
N HIS A 208 14.78 14.03 0.53
CA HIS A 208 15.68 15.05 1.09
C HIS A 208 17.15 14.77 0.80
N ASN A 209 17.60 13.53 1.02
CA ASN A 209 18.99 13.14 0.77
C ASN A 209 19.39 13.38 -0.69
N TRP A 210 18.59 12.86 -1.63
CA TRP A 210 18.87 12.97 -3.06
C TRP A 210 18.76 14.40 -3.57
N VAL A 211 17.65 15.10 -3.26
CA VAL A 211 17.42 16.47 -3.74
C VAL A 211 18.46 17.42 -3.18
N GLY A 212 18.75 17.33 -1.87
CA GLY A 212 19.75 18.18 -1.22
C GLY A 212 21.11 18.05 -1.89
N ALA A 213 21.57 16.83 -2.15
CA ALA A 213 22.84 16.61 -2.84
C ALA A 213 22.80 17.05 -4.30
N ARG A 214 21.69 16.81 -5.00
CA ARG A 214 21.52 17.17 -6.42
C ARG A 214 21.61 18.67 -6.65
N VAL A 215 21.04 19.49 -5.76
CA VAL A 215 21.00 20.96 -5.90
C VAL A 215 21.99 21.70 -5.00
N GLY A 216 22.80 20.99 -4.22
CA GLY A 216 23.79 21.57 -3.31
C GLY A 216 23.21 22.22 -2.05
N ASP A 217 22.03 21.78 -1.60
CA ASP A 217 21.38 22.26 -0.37
C ASP A 217 21.79 21.39 0.83
N ALA A 218 22.80 21.86 1.57
CA ALA A 218 23.37 21.14 2.71
C ALA A 218 22.37 20.91 3.86
N ASN A 219 21.33 21.74 4.00
CA ASN A 219 20.32 21.55 5.03
C ASN A 219 19.43 20.36 4.69
N LEU A 220 18.97 20.26 3.43
CA LEU A 220 18.18 19.11 2.98
C LEU A 220 18.98 17.82 3.01
N THR A 221 20.25 17.84 2.59
CA THR A 221 21.13 16.67 2.73
C THR A 221 21.21 16.22 4.19
N ARG A 222 21.39 17.16 5.13
CA ARG A 222 21.41 16.85 6.57
C ARG A 222 20.07 16.30 7.07
N SER A 223 18.95 16.88 6.65
CA SER A 223 17.61 16.39 7.01
C SER A 223 17.43 14.94 6.58
N GLY A 224 17.86 14.56 5.37
CA GLY A 224 17.87 13.17 4.93
C GLY A 224 18.66 12.23 5.86
N GLU A 225 19.87 12.63 6.27
CA GLU A 225 20.65 11.82 7.24
C GLU A 225 19.94 11.71 8.60
N THR A 226 19.37 12.81 9.11
CA THR A 226 18.63 12.81 10.36
C THR A 226 17.40 11.90 10.30
N PHE A 227 16.60 11.98 9.25
CA PHE A 227 15.41 11.14 9.10
C PHE A 227 15.77 9.66 8.96
N ALA A 228 16.88 9.33 8.30
CA ALA A 228 17.39 7.97 8.22
C ALA A 228 17.79 7.41 9.59
N GLN A 229 18.48 8.21 10.40
CA GLN A 229 18.83 7.83 11.77
C GLN A 229 17.58 7.60 12.63
N GLU A 230 16.62 8.54 12.60
CA GLU A 230 15.43 8.47 13.46
C GLU A 230 14.57 7.23 13.20
N ILE A 231 14.37 6.85 11.93
CA ILE A 231 13.63 5.62 11.62
C ILE A 231 14.44 4.36 11.87
N TYR A 232 15.76 4.38 11.66
CA TYR A 232 16.61 3.24 11.99
C TYR A 232 16.66 3.00 13.50
N ASP A 233 16.75 4.05 14.31
CA ASP A 233 16.71 3.95 15.77
C ASP A 233 15.38 3.36 16.25
N LEU A 234 14.25 3.78 15.65
CA LEU A 234 12.95 3.21 15.97
C LEU A 234 12.83 1.74 15.52
N TRP A 235 13.21 1.45 14.28
CA TRP A 235 13.14 0.11 13.69
C TRP A 235 14.04 -0.89 14.44
N SER A 236 15.29 -0.51 14.73
CA SER A 236 16.29 -1.40 15.33
C SER A 236 15.96 -1.88 16.74
N MET A 237 14.98 -1.27 17.42
CA MET A 237 14.48 -1.78 18.71
C MET A 237 13.93 -3.21 18.59
N HIS A 238 13.28 -3.51 17.47
CA HIS A 238 12.60 -4.80 17.25
C HIS A 238 12.84 -5.42 15.87
N HIS A 239 13.54 -4.70 14.98
CA HIS A 239 13.76 -5.02 13.57
C HIS A 239 12.47 -5.15 12.75
N THR A 240 11.43 -4.42 13.15
CA THR A 240 10.11 -4.40 12.50
C THR A 240 9.67 -2.94 12.32
N LEU A 241 9.08 -2.62 11.17
CA LEU A 241 8.52 -1.29 10.93
C LEU A 241 7.26 -1.08 11.76
N SER A 242 7.05 0.17 12.20
CA SER A 242 5.91 0.54 13.01
C SER A 242 4.58 0.32 12.30
N GLU A 243 4.44 0.65 11.01
CA GLU A 243 3.24 0.29 10.25
C GLU A 243 3.35 -1.18 9.85
N PHE A 244 2.95 -2.06 10.76
CA PHE A 244 3.23 -3.48 10.65
C PHE A 244 2.41 -4.15 9.55
N ASN A 245 3.12 -4.87 8.69
CA ASN A 245 2.58 -5.89 7.80
C ASN A 245 1.41 -5.44 6.91
N SER A 246 1.34 -4.15 6.57
CA SER A 246 0.31 -3.62 5.68
C SER A 246 0.43 -4.24 4.29
N PRO A 247 -0.57 -4.97 3.77
CA PRO A 247 -0.51 -5.54 2.43
C PRO A 247 -0.38 -4.48 1.32
N THR A 248 -0.78 -3.24 1.61
CA THR A 248 -0.57 -2.11 0.71
C THR A 248 0.74 -1.39 1.01
N TYR A 249 1.02 -0.98 2.24
CA TYR A 249 2.14 -0.07 2.50
C TYR A 249 3.47 -0.73 2.83
N ALA A 250 3.51 -2.01 3.22
CA ALA A 250 4.78 -2.72 3.41
C ALA A 250 5.56 -2.78 2.08
N GLY A 251 4.85 -2.99 0.96
CA GLY A 251 5.44 -2.88 -0.38
C GLY A 251 6.08 -1.50 -0.64
N VAL A 252 5.40 -0.41 -0.28
CA VAL A 252 5.94 0.96 -0.45
C VAL A 252 7.19 1.17 0.38
N ALA A 253 7.22 0.67 1.62
CA ALA A 253 8.41 0.75 2.47
C ALA A 253 9.60 0.01 1.83
N MET A 254 9.39 -1.20 1.30
CA MET A 254 10.42 -1.96 0.59
C MET A 254 10.89 -1.25 -0.69
N TRP A 255 9.96 -0.64 -1.43
CA TRP A 255 10.30 0.20 -2.59
C TRP A 255 11.17 1.39 -2.20
N ALA A 256 10.79 2.14 -1.17
CA ALA A 256 11.58 3.26 -0.68
C ALA A 256 12.98 2.82 -0.22
N LEU A 257 13.12 1.68 0.46
CA LEU A 257 14.42 1.11 0.84
C LEU A 257 15.25 0.69 -0.38
N ALA A 258 14.64 0.16 -1.44
CA ALA A 258 15.34 -0.08 -2.70
C ALA A 258 15.85 1.24 -3.30
N LEU A 259 15.08 2.33 -3.25
CA LEU A 259 15.53 3.66 -3.68
C LEU A 259 16.68 4.20 -2.82
N TRP A 260 16.69 3.94 -1.50
CA TRP A 260 17.82 4.27 -0.63
C TRP A 260 19.09 3.56 -1.10
N ASN A 261 18.97 2.25 -1.33
CA ASN A 261 20.05 1.39 -1.77
C ASN A 261 20.54 1.74 -3.17
N GLN A 262 19.67 2.26 -4.04
CA GLN A 262 20.04 2.63 -5.41
C GLN A 262 20.60 4.05 -5.48
N TYR A 263 19.87 5.02 -4.94
CA TYR A 263 20.06 6.46 -5.21
C TYR A 263 20.52 7.29 -4.01
N GLY A 264 20.59 6.71 -2.81
CA GLY A 264 21.18 7.39 -1.65
C GLY A 264 22.60 7.88 -1.95
N THR A 265 22.98 9.02 -1.41
CA THR A 265 24.30 9.60 -1.67
C THR A 265 25.42 8.70 -1.12
N SER A 266 26.57 8.67 -1.79
CA SER A 266 27.70 7.85 -1.37
C SER A 266 28.15 8.19 0.06
N GLY A 267 28.18 7.19 0.94
CA GLY A 267 28.54 7.35 2.35
C GLY A 267 27.41 7.86 3.26
N SER A 268 26.19 7.99 2.76
CA SER A 268 25.00 8.30 3.58
C SER A 268 24.59 7.14 4.48
N LEU A 269 23.86 7.49 5.55
CA LEU A 269 23.16 6.53 6.40
C LEU A 269 22.13 5.72 5.62
N LEU A 270 21.53 6.26 4.56
CA LEU A 270 20.59 5.54 3.70
C LEU A 270 21.26 4.29 3.09
N LYS A 271 22.48 4.44 2.56
CA LYS A 271 23.27 3.33 2.00
C LYS A 271 23.83 2.37 3.07
N THR A 272 23.90 2.81 4.33
CA THR A 272 24.34 1.99 5.45
C THR A 272 23.19 1.14 6.02
N TYR A 273 22.03 1.74 6.23
CA TYR A 273 20.88 1.11 6.88
C TYR A 273 19.95 0.39 5.90
N GLY A 274 19.80 0.92 4.69
CA GLY A 274 18.86 0.40 3.69
C GLY A 274 19.01 -1.09 3.36
N PRO A 275 20.23 -1.64 3.16
CA PRO A 275 20.39 -3.05 2.82
C PRO A 275 19.89 -3.99 3.91
N GLU A 276 20.18 -3.66 5.18
CA GLU A 276 19.77 -4.44 6.35
C GLU A 276 18.26 -4.37 6.56
N MET A 277 17.68 -3.17 6.58
CA MET A 277 16.22 -2.98 6.75
C MET A 277 15.44 -3.72 5.65
N LEU A 278 15.94 -3.72 4.41
CA LEU A 278 15.30 -4.41 3.29
C LEU A 278 15.41 -5.94 3.43
N GLU A 279 16.55 -6.46 3.88
CA GLU A 279 16.73 -7.90 4.14
C GLU A 279 15.76 -8.40 5.22
N TYR A 280 15.62 -7.66 6.32
CA TYR A 280 14.65 -7.98 7.38
C TYR A 280 13.21 -7.90 6.88
N SER A 281 12.88 -6.90 6.06
CA SER A 281 11.54 -6.79 5.45
C SER A 281 11.22 -8.01 4.56
N TRP A 282 12.21 -8.51 3.80
CA TRP A 282 12.06 -9.75 3.03
C TRP A 282 11.82 -10.98 3.91
N ASN A 283 12.56 -11.11 5.00
CA ASN A 283 12.41 -12.23 5.93
C ASN A 283 11.04 -12.18 6.63
N GLU A 284 10.60 -11.01 7.09
CA GLU A 284 9.28 -10.81 7.70
C GLU A 284 8.16 -11.16 6.72
N LEU A 285 8.20 -10.62 5.50
CA LEU A 285 7.21 -10.93 4.47
C LEU A 285 7.16 -12.42 4.14
N ALA A 286 8.31 -13.08 4.04
CA ALA A 286 8.39 -14.49 3.69
C ALA A 286 7.96 -15.45 4.82
N GLU A 287 8.01 -15.01 6.07
CA GLU A 287 7.46 -15.78 7.19
C GLU A 287 5.95 -15.52 7.34
N LEU A 288 5.43 -14.35 6.96
CA LEU A 288 3.99 -14.02 7.07
C LEU A 288 3.17 -14.38 5.82
N TYR A 289 3.80 -14.58 4.67
CA TYR A 289 3.12 -14.95 3.44
C TYR A 289 2.75 -16.44 3.38
N ASN A 290 1.47 -16.72 3.14
CA ASN A 290 0.99 -18.07 2.88
C ASN A 290 0.78 -18.30 1.38
N ALA A 291 1.71 -19.01 0.75
CA ALA A 291 1.68 -19.28 -0.70
C ALA A 291 0.48 -20.14 -1.16
N ASN A 292 -0.11 -20.96 -0.28
CA ASN A 292 -1.31 -21.74 -0.63
C ASN A 292 -2.54 -20.85 -0.70
N LEU A 293 -2.70 -19.94 0.28
CA LEU A 293 -3.81 -18.98 0.30
C LEU A 293 -3.59 -17.82 -0.68
N LYS A 294 -2.33 -17.59 -1.08
CA LYS A 294 -1.86 -16.39 -1.78
C LYS A 294 -2.28 -15.14 -1.04
N ASN A 295 -1.90 -15.08 0.23
CA ASN A 295 -2.25 -13.99 1.12
C ASN A 295 -1.21 -13.84 2.24
N VAL A 296 -1.04 -12.62 2.72
CA VAL A 296 -0.19 -12.33 3.88
C VAL A 296 -1.05 -12.42 5.13
N ALA A 297 -0.64 -13.22 6.12
CA ALA A 297 -1.35 -13.36 7.38
C ALA A 297 -1.46 -12.01 8.11
N GLY A 298 -2.49 -11.80 8.94
CA GLY A 298 -2.55 -10.65 9.84
C GLY A 298 -1.53 -10.72 11.00
N PRO A 299 -1.57 -9.76 11.94
CA PRO A 299 -2.38 -8.54 11.93
C PRO A 299 -1.91 -7.54 10.87
N TRP A 300 -2.73 -6.53 10.58
CA TRP A 300 -2.39 -5.47 9.63
C TRP A 300 -2.70 -4.09 10.23
N ASP A 301 -1.68 -3.23 10.32
CA ASP A 301 -1.89 -1.85 10.76
C ASP A 301 -2.71 -1.05 9.75
N ARG A 302 -2.60 -1.45 8.48
CA ARG A 302 -3.40 -0.89 7.40
C ARG A 302 -3.67 -1.92 6.32
N SER A 303 -4.94 -2.12 5.97
CA SER A 303 -5.34 -2.94 4.83
C SER A 303 -6.52 -2.31 4.09
N TYR A 304 -6.48 -2.39 2.75
CA TYR A 304 -7.61 -2.06 1.87
C TYR A 304 -8.23 -3.30 1.22
N GLY A 305 -7.71 -4.49 1.55
CA GLY A 305 -8.17 -5.75 0.97
C GLY A 305 -7.84 -6.97 1.82
N TYR A 306 -8.80 -7.87 2.01
CA TYR A 306 -8.58 -9.13 2.75
C TYR A 306 -8.22 -10.33 1.85
N ASP A 307 -8.47 -10.26 0.54
CA ASP A 307 -8.08 -11.28 -0.45
C ASP A 307 -7.23 -10.63 -1.54
N MET A 308 -5.90 -10.74 -1.41
CA MET A 308 -4.93 -10.14 -2.34
C MET A 308 -5.07 -10.64 -3.78
N LYS A 309 -5.80 -11.73 -4.03
CA LYS A 309 -6.16 -12.17 -5.40
C LYS A 309 -7.23 -11.29 -6.07
N GLN A 310 -7.87 -10.38 -5.34
CA GLN A 310 -9.00 -9.57 -5.83
C GLN A 310 -8.73 -8.06 -5.84
N TYR A 311 -7.67 -7.59 -5.18
CA TYR A 311 -7.32 -6.16 -5.16
C TYR A 311 -5.85 -5.91 -5.48
N ALA A 312 -5.53 -4.71 -5.99
CA ALA A 312 -4.15 -4.30 -6.21
C ALA A 312 -3.47 -4.00 -4.87
N SER A 313 -2.58 -4.90 -4.44
CA SER A 313 -1.77 -4.75 -3.23
C SER A 313 -0.32 -4.50 -3.62
N LEU A 314 0.34 -3.51 -3.01
CA LEU A 314 1.71 -3.19 -3.39
C LEU A 314 2.71 -4.21 -2.82
N THR A 315 2.37 -4.92 -1.74
CA THR A 315 3.10 -6.13 -1.33
C THR A 315 2.95 -7.25 -2.37
N GLY A 316 1.79 -7.35 -3.02
CA GLY A 316 1.59 -8.25 -4.16
C GLY A 316 2.50 -7.91 -5.35
N ALA A 317 2.76 -6.64 -5.61
CA ALA A 317 3.73 -6.20 -6.63
C ALA A 317 5.17 -6.67 -6.31
N VAL A 318 5.59 -6.51 -5.04
CA VAL A 318 6.89 -7.00 -4.56
C VAL A 318 7.03 -8.51 -4.78
N ILE A 319 6.00 -9.28 -4.42
CA ILE A 319 6.01 -10.74 -4.58
C ILE A 319 6.01 -11.12 -6.06
N TRP A 320 5.20 -10.47 -6.91
CA TRP A 320 5.20 -10.67 -8.36
C TRP A 320 6.60 -10.51 -8.94
N GLY A 321 7.31 -9.42 -8.61
CA GLY A 321 8.66 -9.19 -9.12
C GLY A 321 9.66 -10.32 -8.84
N VAL A 322 9.41 -11.15 -7.83
CA VAL A 322 10.28 -12.26 -7.41
C VAL A 322 9.86 -13.62 -7.96
N ILE A 323 8.57 -13.97 -7.85
CA ILE A 323 8.06 -15.32 -8.16
C ILE A 323 7.13 -15.38 -9.37
N GLY A 324 6.85 -14.24 -10.00
CA GLY A 324 5.99 -14.14 -11.18
C GLY A 324 4.49 -14.05 -10.85
N ARG A 325 3.73 -13.51 -11.82
CA ARG A 325 2.30 -13.22 -11.69
C ARG A 325 1.46 -14.43 -11.34
N GLU A 326 1.81 -15.59 -11.91
CA GLU A 326 1.07 -16.85 -11.73
C GLU A 326 1.09 -17.31 -10.26
N HIS A 327 2.19 -17.07 -9.54
CA HIS A 327 2.34 -17.48 -8.14
C HIS A 327 2.02 -16.37 -7.14
N ALA A 328 2.18 -15.12 -7.54
CA ALA A 328 1.96 -13.97 -6.68
C ALA A 328 0.49 -13.75 -6.27
N PRO A 329 0.26 -13.09 -5.12
CA PRO A 329 -1.07 -12.75 -4.63
C PRO A 329 -1.55 -11.47 -5.29
N VAL A 330 -1.80 -11.54 -6.60
CA VAL A 330 -2.29 -10.40 -7.40
C VAL A 330 -3.49 -10.81 -8.24
N PRO A 331 -4.39 -9.87 -8.57
CA PRO A 331 -5.50 -10.11 -9.49
C PRO A 331 -4.99 -10.59 -10.86
N GLN A 332 -5.52 -11.73 -11.28
CA GLN A 332 -5.26 -12.26 -12.62
C GLN A 332 -6.09 -11.53 -13.68
N GLN A 333 -7.24 -10.97 -13.27
CA GLN A 333 -8.05 -10.09 -14.10
C GLN A 333 -7.65 -8.62 -13.86
N GLU A 334 -7.32 -7.90 -14.94
CA GLU A 334 -6.87 -6.50 -14.88
C GLU A 334 -8.00 -5.47 -14.73
N LEU A 335 -9.24 -5.88 -15.03
CA LEU A 335 -10.42 -5.00 -14.94
C LEU A 335 -11.31 -5.44 -13.79
N GLY A 336 -11.81 -4.47 -13.02
CA GLY A 336 -12.70 -4.76 -11.88
C GLY A 336 -11.98 -5.33 -10.66
N MET A 337 -10.67 -5.17 -10.56
CA MET A 337 -9.96 -5.38 -9.29
C MET A 337 -10.35 -4.29 -8.30
N PHE A 338 -10.45 -4.63 -7.02
CA PHE A 338 -10.63 -3.63 -5.96
C PHE A 338 -9.35 -2.81 -5.79
N HIS A 339 -9.49 -1.60 -5.27
CA HIS A 339 -8.35 -0.70 -5.03
C HIS A 339 -7.43 -0.50 -6.26
N GLN A 340 -8.00 -0.52 -7.47
CA GLN A 340 -7.27 -0.60 -8.74
C GLN A 340 -6.29 0.55 -9.04
N ASP A 341 -6.45 1.73 -8.42
CA ASP A 341 -5.54 2.87 -8.64
C ASP A 341 -4.08 2.53 -8.26
N ASP A 342 -3.87 1.66 -7.27
CA ASP A 342 -2.53 1.19 -6.86
C ASP A 342 -1.82 0.40 -7.97
N PHE A 343 -2.56 -0.17 -8.92
CA PHE A 343 -1.96 -0.88 -10.07
C PHE A 343 -1.13 0.06 -10.94
N ALA A 344 -1.44 1.37 -10.95
CA ALA A 344 -0.66 2.38 -11.65
C ALA A 344 0.79 2.49 -11.14
N PHE A 345 1.04 2.04 -9.91
CA PHE A 345 2.32 2.12 -9.24
C PHE A 345 3.25 0.93 -9.57
N TYR A 346 2.70 -0.21 -10.00
CA TYR A 346 3.46 -1.46 -10.23
C TYR A 346 4.66 -1.32 -11.17
N PRO A 347 4.64 -0.49 -12.23
CA PRO A 347 5.83 -0.29 -13.05
C PRO A 347 7.01 0.32 -12.27
N LEU A 348 6.77 1.17 -11.27
CA LEU A 348 7.85 1.71 -10.44
C LEU A 348 8.48 0.64 -9.55
N PHE A 349 7.69 -0.32 -9.06
CA PHE A 349 8.23 -1.51 -8.41
C PHE A 349 9.12 -2.30 -9.38
N ALA A 350 8.64 -2.53 -10.61
CA ALA A 350 9.37 -3.30 -11.61
C ALA A 350 10.73 -2.67 -11.95
N LEU A 351 10.79 -1.34 -12.05
CA LEU A 351 12.03 -0.61 -12.28
C LEU A 351 13.02 -0.72 -11.11
N SER A 352 12.53 -0.82 -9.87
CA SER A 352 13.36 -0.97 -8.67
C SER A 352 13.68 -2.42 -8.29
N MET A 353 13.00 -3.40 -8.89
CA MET A 353 13.21 -4.83 -8.58
C MET A 353 14.66 -5.29 -8.70
N PRO A 354 15.46 -4.87 -9.71
CA PRO A 354 16.86 -5.29 -9.81
C PRO A 354 17.69 -4.93 -8.56
N GLU A 355 17.46 -3.76 -7.97
CA GLU A 355 18.12 -3.38 -6.72
C GLU A 355 17.47 -4.08 -5.52
N MET A 356 16.12 -4.14 -5.49
CA MET A 356 15.38 -4.66 -4.35
C MET A 356 15.73 -6.13 -4.02
N VAL A 357 16.01 -6.95 -5.03
CA VAL A 357 16.37 -8.36 -4.84
C VAL A 357 17.82 -8.59 -4.40
N ASN A 358 18.68 -7.56 -4.40
CA ASN A 358 20.06 -7.71 -3.90
C ASN A 358 20.09 -8.08 -2.41
N SER A 359 19.11 -7.61 -1.65
CA SER A 359 18.93 -7.94 -0.23
C SER A 359 17.98 -9.12 0.01
N LEU A 360 17.51 -9.84 -1.02
CA LEU A 360 16.55 -10.94 -0.86
C LEU A 360 17.26 -12.25 -0.46
N PRO A 361 16.99 -12.81 0.74
CA PRO A 361 17.58 -14.08 1.13
C PRO A 361 17.03 -15.26 0.32
N PRO A 362 17.84 -16.28 -0.03
CA PRO A 362 17.36 -17.44 -0.77
C PRO A 362 16.24 -18.21 -0.08
N LYS A 363 16.27 -18.30 1.27
CA LYS A 363 15.19 -18.93 2.06
C LYS A 363 13.89 -18.12 1.93
N ALA A 364 13.96 -16.80 2.04
CA ALA A 364 12.78 -15.94 1.88
C ALA A 364 12.16 -16.13 0.50
N LYS A 365 12.98 -16.13 -0.57
CA LYS A 365 12.51 -16.44 -1.93
C LYS A 365 11.80 -17.79 -2.05
N ALA A 366 12.36 -18.83 -1.42
CA ALA A 366 11.76 -20.16 -1.44
C ALA A 366 10.39 -20.18 -0.74
N ASN A 367 10.29 -19.55 0.43
CA ASN A 367 9.04 -19.43 1.20
C ASN A 367 7.95 -18.62 0.47
N LEU A 368 8.36 -17.61 -0.32
CA LEU A 368 7.42 -16.87 -1.17
C LEU A 368 6.85 -17.75 -2.29
N LEU A 369 7.63 -18.68 -2.82
CA LEU A 369 7.17 -19.57 -3.88
C LEU A 369 6.33 -20.74 -3.34
N GLU A 370 6.75 -21.32 -2.22
CA GLU A 370 6.13 -22.51 -1.62
C GLU A 370 5.99 -22.33 -0.11
N PHE A 371 4.80 -22.64 0.42
CA PHE A 371 4.53 -22.50 1.85
C PHE A 371 5.47 -23.40 2.68
N PRO A 372 6.25 -22.85 3.63
CA PRO A 372 7.33 -23.59 4.30
C PRO A 372 6.84 -24.65 5.31
N GLY A 373 5.53 -24.77 5.53
CA GLY A 373 4.92 -25.64 6.52
C GLY A 373 4.36 -24.86 7.70
N GLU A 374 3.67 -25.57 8.59
CA GLU A 374 3.03 -24.97 9.75
C GLU A 374 4.06 -24.35 10.70
N HIS A 375 3.86 -23.10 11.09
CA HIS A 375 4.77 -22.40 11.99
C HIS A 375 4.10 -21.23 12.73
N MET A 376 4.82 -20.71 13.71
CA MET A 376 4.50 -19.48 14.43
C MET A 376 5.48 -18.39 14.02
N TYR A 377 4.97 -17.16 13.92
CA TYR A 377 5.75 -15.93 13.84
C TYR A 377 5.48 -15.07 15.07
N THR A 378 6.51 -14.44 15.60
CA THR A 378 6.42 -13.50 16.71
C THR A 378 7.33 -12.32 16.47
N SER A 379 6.82 -11.11 16.70
CA SER A 379 7.63 -9.88 16.65
C SER A 379 7.07 -8.82 17.60
N GLN A 380 7.66 -7.64 17.59
CA GLN A 380 7.15 -6.47 18.27
C GLN A 380 7.22 -5.26 17.33
N ALA A 381 6.24 -4.36 17.45
CA ALA A 381 6.24 -3.07 16.75
C ALA A 381 5.97 -1.96 17.76
N TYR A 382 6.41 -0.74 17.44
CA TYR A 382 6.17 0.40 18.31
C TYR A 382 5.95 1.68 17.51
N SER A 383 4.86 2.38 17.81
CA SER A 383 4.40 3.53 17.06
C SER A 383 4.24 4.78 17.94
N PRO A 384 5.33 5.36 18.46
CA PRO A 384 5.25 6.57 19.27
C PRO A 384 4.83 7.78 18.43
N PRO A 385 4.01 8.71 18.97
CA PRO A 385 3.52 8.78 20.35
C PRO A 385 2.19 8.04 20.58
N PHE A 386 1.71 7.27 19.62
CA PHE A 386 0.38 6.65 19.65
C PHE A 386 0.33 5.46 20.59
N ASP A 387 1.35 4.61 20.54
CA ASP A 387 1.54 3.47 21.44
C ASP A 387 2.08 3.93 22.80
N VAL A 388 1.47 3.47 23.90
CA VAL A 388 2.03 3.68 25.25
C VAL A 388 3.04 2.59 25.65
N TYR A 389 3.10 1.50 24.89
CA TYR A 389 4.02 0.37 25.07
C TYR A 389 4.18 -0.40 23.75
N PRO A 390 5.33 -1.04 23.47
CA PRO A 390 5.51 -1.88 22.28
C PRO A 390 4.45 -2.97 22.15
N ARG A 391 3.87 -3.06 20.95
CA ARG A 391 2.89 -4.07 20.58
C ARG A 391 3.58 -5.42 20.42
N ASN A 392 2.99 -6.49 20.96
CA ASN A 392 3.44 -7.86 20.73
C ASN A 392 2.62 -8.46 19.60
N ILE A 393 3.30 -8.97 18.58
CA ILE A 393 2.69 -9.56 17.40
C ILE A 393 2.86 -11.08 17.48
N THR A 394 1.79 -11.80 17.15
CA THR A 394 1.78 -13.25 17.03
C THR A 394 1.00 -13.65 15.79
N ALA A 395 1.55 -14.54 14.98
CA ALA A 395 0.82 -15.17 13.89
C ALA A 395 1.06 -16.67 13.88
N TRP A 396 0.00 -17.44 13.67
CA TRP A 396 0.05 -18.86 13.39
C TRP A 396 -0.37 -19.09 11.94
N MET A 397 0.42 -19.88 11.22
CA MET A 397 0.13 -20.22 9.83
C MET A 397 0.13 -21.72 9.67
N SER A 398 -0.95 -22.23 9.10
CA SER A 398 -1.07 -23.60 8.60
C SER A 398 -1.27 -23.56 7.09
N LYS A 399 -1.38 -24.74 6.46
CA LYS A 399 -1.57 -24.84 5.02
C LYS A 399 -2.75 -24.00 4.51
N ASP A 400 -3.90 -24.11 5.16
CA ASP A 400 -5.18 -23.59 4.65
C ASP A 400 -5.83 -22.57 5.60
N VAL A 401 -5.18 -22.23 6.72
CA VAL A 401 -5.66 -21.25 7.71
C VAL A 401 -4.49 -20.44 8.26
N THR A 402 -4.66 -19.13 8.37
CA THR A 402 -3.77 -18.21 9.09
C THR A 402 -4.54 -17.48 10.19
N ILE A 403 -3.88 -17.25 11.32
CA ILE A 403 -4.41 -16.47 12.45
C ILE A 403 -3.33 -15.48 12.84
N GLY A 404 -3.64 -14.20 12.78
CA GLY A 404 -2.74 -13.12 13.16
C GLY A 404 -3.35 -12.26 14.26
N ALA A 405 -2.55 -11.82 15.21
CA ALA A 405 -3.00 -10.94 16.29
C ALA A 405 -1.88 -10.07 16.84
N GLU A 406 -2.26 -8.93 17.38
CA GLU A 406 -1.37 -8.08 18.17
C GLU A 406 -2.00 -7.56 19.46
N THR A 407 -1.14 -7.30 20.44
CA THR A 407 -1.53 -6.52 21.62
C THR A 407 -1.41 -5.04 21.33
N VAL A 408 -2.44 -4.28 21.64
CA VAL A 408 -2.53 -2.84 21.40
C VAL A 408 -2.75 -2.12 22.72
N ALA A 409 -2.01 -1.05 22.94
CA ALA A 409 -2.23 -0.12 24.04
C ALA A 409 -1.96 1.29 23.51
N GLU A 410 -3.04 1.95 23.06
CA GLU A 410 -2.97 3.20 22.31
C GLU A 410 -3.64 4.34 23.07
N THR A 411 -3.17 5.55 22.77
CA THR A 411 -3.77 6.80 23.25
C THR A 411 -5.08 7.14 22.52
N VAL A 412 -5.31 6.56 21.35
CA VAL A 412 -6.51 6.71 20.52
C VAL A 412 -6.79 5.40 19.78
N VAL A 413 -8.06 5.04 19.58
CA VAL A 413 -8.42 3.81 18.88
C VAL A 413 -7.92 3.81 17.43
N GLY A 414 -7.19 2.76 17.06
CA GLY A 414 -6.62 2.61 15.70
C GLY A 414 -5.28 3.33 15.52
N GLY A 415 -4.67 3.74 16.64
CA GLY A 415 -3.30 4.19 16.71
C GLY A 415 -2.95 5.29 15.72
N PRO A 416 -1.79 5.20 15.04
CA PRO A 416 -1.33 6.20 14.08
C PRO A 416 -2.29 6.47 12.92
N ALA A 417 -3.10 5.48 12.52
CA ALA A 417 -4.03 5.62 11.40
C ALA A 417 -5.30 6.37 11.80
N ILE A 418 -5.71 6.32 13.07
CA ILE A 418 -6.99 6.84 13.61
C ILE A 418 -8.17 6.42 12.69
N ASN A 419 -8.05 5.23 12.11
CA ASN A 419 -9.02 4.73 11.14
C ASN A 419 -9.25 3.22 11.34
N PRO A 420 -10.27 2.86 12.15
CA PRO A 420 -10.65 1.48 12.37
C PRO A 420 -11.02 0.72 11.09
N SER A 421 -11.38 1.42 10.00
CA SER A 421 -11.72 0.75 8.74
C SER A 421 -10.54 0.05 8.09
N GLN A 422 -9.31 0.49 8.38
CA GLN A 422 -8.09 -0.07 7.80
C GLN A 422 -7.24 -0.82 8.82
N PHE A 423 -7.45 -0.58 10.13
CA PHE A 423 -6.70 -1.21 11.20
C PHE A 423 -7.29 -2.56 11.59
N ASN A 424 -6.50 -3.64 11.50
CA ASN A 424 -6.96 -5.01 11.69
C ASN A 424 -6.03 -5.77 12.66
N PRO A 425 -6.16 -5.57 13.97
CA PRO A 425 -5.23 -6.10 14.97
C PRO A 425 -5.44 -7.59 15.29
N ALA A 426 -6.50 -8.20 14.78
CA ALA A 426 -6.74 -9.63 14.91
C ALA A 426 -7.52 -10.16 13.70
N VAL A 427 -6.95 -11.13 13.01
CA VAL A 427 -7.44 -11.63 11.72
C VAL A 427 -7.35 -13.15 11.65
N ILE A 428 -8.39 -13.80 11.13
CA ILE A 428 -8.36 -15.20 10.70
C ILE A 428 -8.63 -15.23 9.20
N GLN A 429 -7.76 -15.87 8.42
CA GLN A 429 -8.01 -16.16 7.00
C GLN A 429 -8.00 -17.66 6.76
N TRP A 430 -8.79 -18.13 5.80
CA TRP A 430 -8.81 -19.53 5.41
C TRP A 430 -9.26 -19.72 3.97
N ALA A 431 -8.96 -20.89 3.39
CA ALA A 431 -9.54 -21.32 2.13
C ALA A 431 -11.01 -21.73 2.36
N ILE A 432 -11.96 -20.94 1.84
CA ILE A 432 -13.37 -21.36 1.76
C ILE A 432 -13.50 -22.52 0.77
N ASP A 433 -12.81 -22.38 -0.36
CA ASP A 433 -12.64 -23.38 -1.42
C ASP A 433 -11.30 -23.10 -2.15
N ASP A 434 -11.02 -23.82 -3.24
CA ASP A 434 -9.78 -23.70 -4.02
C ASP A 434 -9.56 -22.29 -4.63
N HIS A 435 -10.59 -21.44 -4.66
CA HIS A 435 -10.57 -20.14 -5.31
C HIS A 435 -10.83 -18.98 -4.35
N LYS A 436 -11.60 -19.19 -3.27
CA LYS A 436 -12.07 -18.15 -2.37
C LYS A 436 -11.38 -18.18 -1.01
N ILE A 437 -11.01 -16.99 -0.53
CA ILE A 437 -10.51 -16.78 0.83
C ILE A 437 -11.62 -16.21 1.69
N GLY A 438 -11.84 -16.81 2.85
CA GLY A 438 -12.62 -16.25 3.93
C GLY A 438 -11.73 -15.42 4.84
N CYS A 439 -12.27 -14.33 5.38
CA CYS A 439 -11.59 -13.49 6.34
C CYS A 439 -12.53 -13.10 7.47
N ILE A 440 -12.08 -13.28 8.71
CA ILE A 440 -12.65 -12.64 9.90
C ILE A 440 -11.66 -11.57 10.34
N SER A 441 -12.06 -10.31 10.36
CA SER A 441 -11.29 -9.22 10.96
C SER A 441 -11.97 -8.71 12.22
N HIS A 442 -11.20 -8.51 13.27
CA HIS A 442 -11.70 -7.86 14.48
C HIS A 442 -11.83 -6.35 14.25
N TRP A 443 -13.06 -5.83 14.39
CA TRP A 443 -13.30 -4.39 14.37
C TRP A 443 -13.10 -3.80 15.76
N VAL A 444 -12.11 -2.92 15.85
CA VAL A 444 -11.68 -2.33 17.12
C VAL A 444 -12.67 -1.31 17.64
N THR A 445 -13.02 -1.43 18.92
CA THR A 445 -13.81 -0.42 19.65
C THR A 445 -13.12 0.07 20.92
N GLU A 446 -11.99 -0.53 21.29
CA GLU A 446 -11.26 -0.24 22.52
C GLU A 446 -9.80 0.11 22.20
N SER A 447 -9.23 1.08 22.90
CA SER A 447 -7.83 1.49 22.69
C SER A 447 -6.81 0.57 23.35
N SER A 448 -7.27 -0.42 24.13
CA SER A 448 -6.45 -1.44 24.74
C SER A 448 -6.99 -2.83 24.44
N ILE A 449 -6.25 -3.56 23.60
CA ILE A 449 -6.59 -4.91 23.14
C ILE A 449 -5.45 -5.84 23.51
N HIS A 450 -5.77 -6.97 24.13
CA HIS A 450 -4.83 -8.06 24.29
C HIS A 450 -5.30 -9.22 23.39
N ALA A 451 -4.84 -9.21 22.14
CA ALA A 451 -5.09 -10.27 21.18
C ALA A 451 -3.83 -11.13 20.96
N VAL A 452 -4.00 -12.45 20.99
CA VAL A 452 -2.90 -13.42 20.85
C VAL A 452 -3.35 -14.57 19.95
N ALA A 453 -2.55 -14.83 18.92
CA ALA A 453 -2.65 -16.00 18.07
C ALA A 453 -1.80 -17.13 18.65
N ALA A 454 -2.35 -18.34 18.64
CA ALA A 454 -1.65 -19.57 18.95
C ALA A 454 -2.13 -20.66 17.97
N PRO A 455 -1.51 -21.85 17.94
CA PRO A 455 -1.94 -22.91 17.03
C PRO A 455 -3.45 -23.14 17.08
N ARG A 456 -4.12 -22.89 15.96
CA ARG A 456 -5.58 -23.01 15.77
C ARG A 456 -6.43 -22.15 16.70
N SER A 457 -5.90 -21.11 17.33
CA SER A 457 -6.67 -20.29 18.28
C SER A 457 -6.35 -18.80 18.20
N LEU A 458 -7.39 -18.00 18.38
CA LEU A 458 -7.31 -16.55 18.56
C LEU A 458 -7.99 -16.20 19.88
N ASN A 459 -7.25 -15.57 20.79
CA ASN A 459 -7.78 -15.07 22.05
C ASN A 459 -7.74 -13.56 22.05
N ILE A 460 -8.85 -12.90 22.35
CA ILE A 460 -8.96 -11.44 22.44
C ILE A 460 -9.55 -11.09 23.80
N SER A 461 -8.96 -10.10 24.47
CA SER A 461 -9.49 -9.53 25.70
C SER A 461 -9.28 -8.02 25.78
N TYR A 462 -10.09 -7.34 26.58
CA TYR A 462 -10.00 -5.90 26.80
C TYR A 462 -9.62 -5.61 28.26
N PRO A 463 -8.33 -5.62 28.60
CA PRO A 463 -7.88 -5.47 29.99
C PRO A 463 -8.22 -4.09 30.57
N ASN A 464 -8.26 -3.06 29.71
CA ASN A 464 -8.60 -1.69 30.07
C ASN A 464 -9.77 -1.18 29.24
N ALA A 465 -10.88 -1.94 29.21
CA ALA A 465 -12.08 -1.53 28.49
C ALA A 465 -12.56 -0.15 28.97
N THR A 466 -12.77 0.77 28.04
CA THR A 466 -13.01 2.18 28.35
C THR A 466 -14.49 2.51 28.44
N SER A 467 -15.37 1.76 27.78
CA SER A 467 -16.85 1.92 27.78
C SER A 467 -17.37 3.33 27.46
N ALA A 468 -16.49 4.26 27.05
CA ALA A 468 -16.80 5.68 26.88
C ALA A 468 -17.72 5.94 25.66
N HIS A 469 -17.86 4.95 24.77
CA HIS A 469 -18.57 5.05 23.50
C HIS A 469 -19.74 4.07 23.36
N GLY A 470 -20.15 3.41 24.46
CA GLY A 470 -21.24 2.43 24.45
C GLY A 470 -20.91 1.15 25.24
N PRO A 471 -21.75 0.11 25.13
CA PRO A 471 -21.45 -1.17 25.75
C PRO A 471 -20.20 -1.80 25.12
N VAL A 472 -19.34 -2.36 25.96
CA VAL A 472 -18.16 -3.11 25.50
C VAL A 472 -18.60 -4.26 24.62
N SER A 473 -18.02 -4.39 23.43
CA SER A 473 -18.41 -5.40 22.45
C SER A 473 -17.25 -5.91 21.61
N PHE A 474 -17.32 -7.19 21.24
CA PHE A 474 -16.43 -7.80 20.25
C PHE A 474 -17.15 -7.82 18.91
N ASN A 475 -16.62 -7.09 17.94
CA ASN A 475 -17.17 -6.97 16.59
C ASN A 475 -16.26 -7.75 15.62
N PHE A 476 -16.86 -8.62 14.81
CA PHE A 476 -16.15 -9.46 13.86
C PHE A 476 -16.75 -9.27 12.47
N LEU A 477 -15.94 -8.74 11.56
CA LEU A 477 -16.30 -8.58 10.16
C LEU A 477 -15.90 -9.83 9.40
N PHE A 478 -16.89 -10.61 8.98
CA PHE A 478 -16.70 -11.75 8.09
C PHE A 478 -16.91 -11.33 6.64
N SER A 479 -15.91 -11.59 5.80
CA SER A 479 -16.00 -11.42 4.35
C SER A 479 -15.39 -12.61 3.58
N GLY A 480 -15.58 -12.63 2.25
CA GLY A 480 -15.17 -13.72 1.35
C GLY A 480 -16.30 -14.33 0.50
N LEU A 481 -17.56 -13.96 0.77
CA LEU A 481 -18.73 -14.44 0.03
C LEU A 481 -19.18 -13.46 -1.06
N THR A 482 -18.39 -13.33 -2.13
CA THR A 482 -18.68 -12.43 -3.27
C THR A 482 -19.81 -12.93 -4.17
N VAL A 483 -19.96 -14.25 -4.31
CA VAL A 483 -21.09 -14.89 -4.99
C VAL A 483 -21.82 -15.76 -3.98
N ASN A 484 -23.12 -15.48 -3.77
CA ASN A 484 -23.94 -16.25 -2.86
C ASN A 484 -24.17 -17.67 -3.41
N ASN A 485 -23.48 -18.64 -2.82
CA ASN A 485 -23.56 -20.05 -3.18
C ASN A 485 -24.55 -20.83 -2.29
N GLY A 486 -25.53 -20.15 -1.68
CA GLY A 486 -26.53 -20.76 -0.80
C GLY A 486 -26.09 -20.90 0.66
N PHE A 487 -24.99 -20.25 1.06
CA PHE A 487 -24.55 -20.21 2.45
C PHE A 487 -25.40 -19.23 3.24
N ASN A 488 -25.99 -19.71 4.33
CA ASN A 488 -26.70 -18.86 5.28
C ASN A 488 -25.78 -18.61 6.48
N VAL A 489 -25.16 -17.43 6.53
CA VAL A 489 -24.31 -17.03 7.66
C VAL A 489 -25.22 -16.76 8.85
N THR A 490 -25.14 -17.63 9.85
CA THR A 490 -25.97 -17.51 11.06
C THR A 490 -25.19 -16.98 12.26
N GLY A 491 -23.86 -17.03 12.21
CA GLY A 491 -22.92 -16.55 13.23
C GLY A 491 -21.49 -16.91 12.85
N LEU A 492 -20.56 -16.81 13.81
CA LEU A 492 -19.17 -17.24 13.63
C LEU A 492 -19.01 -18.77 13.67
N GLU A 493 -19.90 -19.49 14.37
CA GLU A 493 -19.98 -20.95 14.28
C GLU A 493 -20.76 -21.33 13.01
N GLY A 494 -20.16 -22.16 12.15
CA GLY A 494 -20.79 -22.60 10.90
C GLY A 494 -20.45 -21.75 9.67
N LEU A 495 -19.33 -21.04 9.69
CA LEU A 495 -18.79 -20.37 8.50
C LEU A 495 -18.36 -21.39 7.43
N PRO A 496 -18.49 -21.07 6.14
CA PRO A 496 -18.15 -22.00 5.07
C PRO A 496 -16.64 -22.28 5.05
N GLY A 497 -16.27 -23.56 5.09
CA GLY A 497 -14.85 -23.97 5.10
C GLY A 497 -14.12 -23.75 6.43
N LEU A 498 -14.79 -23.26 7.48
CA LEU A 498 -14.18 -23.02 8.78
C LEU A 498 -15.09 -23.45 9.93
N ASN A 499 -14.62 -24.40 10.73
CA ASN A 499 -15.29 -24.77 11.98
C ASN A 499 -14.64 -24.03 13.15
N LEU A 500 -15.43 -23.19 13.81
CA LEU A 500 -15.03 -22.49 15.02
C LEU A 500 -15.81 -23.01 16.23
N LYS A 501 -15.12 -23.10 17.35
CA LYS A 501 -15.70 -23.19 18.68
C LYS A 501 -15.42 -21.89 19.43
N ILE A 502 -16.47 -21.28 19.98
CA ILE A 502 -16.38 -19.98 20.64
C ILE A 502 -16.48 -20.15 22.15
N SER A 503 -15.61 -19.45 22.88
CA SER A 503 -15.67 -19.32 24.34
C SER A 503 -15.58 -17.86 24.73
N THR A 504 -16.56 -17.34 25.47
CA THR A 504 -16.63 -15.92 25.83
C THR A 504 -17.43 -15.71 27.12
N ASN A 505 -17.20 -14.58 27.78
CA ASN A 505 -18.03 -14.07 28.88
C ASN A 505 -19.02 -12.96 28.44
N ALA A 506 -19.14 -12.71 27.13
CA ALA A 506 -20.19 -11.88 26.58
C ALA A 506 -21.58 -12.53 26.75
N GLN A 507 -22.63 -11.77 26.42
CA GLN A 507 -23.98 -12.32 26.42
C GLN A 507 -24.10 -13.53 25.46
N PRO A 508 -24.92 -14.55 25.78
CA PRO A 508 -25.09 -15.72 24.92
C PRO A 508 -25.63 -15.39 23.52
N ASN A 509 -26.44 -14.33 23.42
CA ASN A 509 -27.00 -13.86 22.15
C ASN A 509 -26.03 -12.86 21.50
N TYR A 510 -25.80 -13.02 20.21
CA TYR A 510 -25.06 -12.08 19.36
C TYR A 510 -25.99 -11.47 18.32
N THR A 511 -25.59 -10.34 17.74
CA THR A 511 -26.28 -9.74 16.58
C THR A 511 -25.51 -10.01 15.31
N ILE A 512 -26.22 -10.15 14.19
CA ILE A 512 -25.63 -10.26 12.86
C ILE A 512 -26.29 -9.26 11.92
N THR A 513 -25.48 -8.52 11.18
CA THR A 513 -25.92 -7.61 10.11
C THR A 513 -25.12 -7.88 8.86
N TYR A 514 -25.72 -7.66 7.69
CA TYR A 514 -25.02 -7.73 6.41
C TYR A 514 -24.89 -6.30 5.87
N ASN A 515 -23.66 -5.84 5.69
CA ASN A 515 -23.34 -4.51 5.21
C ASN A 515 -22.88 -4.57 3.75
N THR A 516 -23.51 -3.75 2.91
CA THR A 516 -23.21 -3.58 1.47
C THR A 516 -22.99 -2.12 1.07
N ASP A 517 -22.69 -1.23 2.03
CA ASP A 517 -22.50 0.20 1.75
C ASP A 517 -21.11 0.53 1.19
N HIS A 518 -20.21 -0.46 1.20
CA HIS A 518 -18.83 -0.36 0.71
C HIS A 518 -17.96 0.67 1.48
N SER A 519 -18.40 1.15 2.64
CA SER A 519 -17.71 2.20 3.40
C SER A 519 -16.45 1.70 4.10
N VAL A 520 -16.28 0.39 4.24
CA VAL A 520 -15.08 -0.24 4.81
C VAL A 520 -14.25 -0.81 3.67
N ASN A 521 -13.44 0.04 3.04
CA ASN A 521 -12.52 -0.30 1.95
C ASN A 521 -13.16 -1.17 0.85
N GLU A 522 -14.35 -0.79 0.36
CA GLU A 522 -15.07 -1.49 -0.71
C GLU A 522 -15.62 -2.87 -0.29
N PHE A 523 -15.44 -3.29 0.96
CA PHE A 523 -15.87 -4.59 1.44
C PHE A 523 -17.37 -4.69 1.63
N VAL A 524 -17.86 -5.88 1.32
CA VAL A 524 -19.16 -6.38 1.74
C VAL A 524 -18.92 -7.41 2.84
N PHE A 525 -19.59 -7.28 3.98
CA PHE A 525 -19.29 -8.12 5.14
C PHE A 525 -20.53 -8.41 5.98
N TYR A 526 -20.46 -9.53 6.70
CA TYR A 526 -21.30 -9.77 7.86
C TYR A 526 -20.61 -9.21 9.09
N ASN A 527 -21.29 -8.35 9.85
CA ASN A 527 -20.82 -7.93 11.16
C ASN A 527 -21.51 -8.76 12.23
N ILE A 528 -20.73 -9.58 12.95
CA ILE A 528 -21.19 -10.38 14.08
C ILE A 528 -20.68 -9.75 15.38
N THR A 529 -21.60 -9.34 16.25
CA THR A 529 -21.28 -8.59 17.47
C THR A 529 -21.68 -9.35 18.73
N TYR A 530 -20.72 -9.58 19.62
CA TYR A 530 -20.91 -10.12 20.97
C TYR A 530 -20.81 -8.98 21.98
N THR A 531 -21.89 -8.70 22.71
CA THR A 531 -21.97 -7.55 23.62
C THR A 531 -21.84 -8.00 25.07
N MET A 532 -21.08 -7.26 25.88
CA MET A 532 -20.97 -7.51 27.31
C MET A 532 -22.25 -7.05 28.05
N PRO A 533 -22.68 -7.73 29.13
CA PRO A 533 -23.70 -7.18 30.01
C PRO A 533 -23.29 -5.80 30.56
N GLU A 534 -24.22 -4.84 30.63
CA GLU A 534 -23.94 -3.49 31.16
C GLU A 534 -23.39 -3.52 32.60
N SER A 535 -23.80 -4.52 33.39
CA SER A 535 -23.33 -4.71 34.77
C SER A 535 -22.09 -5.60 34.88
N PHE A 536 -21.43 -5.94 33.77
CA PHE A 536 -20.29 -6.85 33.80
C PHE A 536 -19.10 -6.23 34.54
N THR A 537 -18.47 -7.04 35.40
CA THR A 537 -17.22 -6.70 36.10
C THR A 537 -16.17 -7.76 35.81
N GLY A 538 -14.95 -7.34 35.50
CA GLY A 538 -13.84 -8.23 35.16
C GLY A 538 -13.26 -7.87 33.79
N VAL A 539 -12.51 -8.80 33.20
CA VAL A 539 -11.90 -8.63 31.87
C VAL A 539 -12.80 -9.29 30.81
N PRO A 540 -13.40 -8.53 29.88
CA PRO A 540 -14.08 -9.08 28.71
C PRO A 540 -13.13 -9.94 27.89
N PHE A 541 -13.58 -11.11 27.43
CA PHE A 541 -12.80 -11.94 26.52
C PHE A 541 -13.67 -12.71 25.52
N VAL A 542 -13.07 -13.04 24.39
CA VAL A 542 -13.57 -14.00 23.40
C VAL A 542 -12.41 -14.83 22.88
N SER A 543 -12.64 -16.12 22.74
CA SER A 543 -11.69 -17.10 22.21
C SER A 543 -12.35 -17.82 21.04
N LEU A 544 -11.66 -17.83 19.89
CA LEU A 544 -12.05 -18.52 18.68
C LEU A 544 -11.08 -19.68 18.45
N GLN A 545 -11.57 -20.92 18.54
CA GLN A 545 -10.78 -22.12 18.31
C GLN A 545 -11.18 -22.78 16.99
N VAL A 546 -10.22 -22.98 16.09
CA VAL A 546 -10.40 -23.75 14.86
C VAL A 546 -10.36 -25.24 15.21
N VAL A 547 -11.47 -25.95 14.95
CA VAL A 547 -11.68 -27.35 15.34
C VAL A 547 -11.66 -28.32 14.17
#